data_AF-A0A6V7I7E6-F1
#
_entry.id   AF-A0A6V7I7E6-F1
#
_cell.length_a   1.000
_cell.length_b   1.000
_cell.length_c   1.000
_cell.angle_alpha   90.00
_cell.angle_beta   90.00
_cell.angle_gamma   90.00
#
_symmetry.space_group_name_H-M   'P 1'
#
loop_
_entity.id
_entity.type
_entity.pdbx_description
1 polymer ?
#
loop_
_entity_poly.entity_id
_entity_poly.type
_entity_poly.pdbx_seq_one_letter_code
_entity_poly.pdbx_strand_id
1 'polypeptide(L)' 'IDSVTGEEDTHGAMQDRAVRCAVWLKKQGIQPGDVIGYCSKNTLDSFAPLCASFYINSIFNPWWDSCLEK' A
#
# COMPACT_ATOMS: atom_id res chain seq x y z
N ILE A 1 2.26 2.58 14.56
CA ILE A 1 1.64 1.93 15.73
C ILE A 1 0.18 1.71 15.41
N ASP A 2 -0.29 0.48 15.57
CA ASP A 2 -1.69 0.13 15.50
C ASP A 2 -2.35 0.42 16.87
N SER A 3 -3.43 1.21 16.86
CA SER A 3 -4.09 1.64 18.10
C SER A 3 -4.87 0.54 18.80
N VAL A 4 -5.26 -0.52 18.09
CA VAL A 4 -6.09 -1.61 18.63
C VAL A 4 -5.22 -2.73 19.16
N THR A 5 -4.19 -3.13 18.43
CA THR A 5 -3.30 -4.24 18.81
C THR A 5 -2.09 -3.78 19.62
N GLY A 6 -1.74 -2.50 19.57
CA GLY A 6 -0.50 -1.97 20.13
C GLY A 6 0.74 -2.38 19.33
N GLU A 7 0.57 -2.99 18.15
CA GLU A 7 1.69 -3.37 17.30
C GLU A 7 2.46 -2.14 16.82
N GLU A 8 3.77 -2.17 17.01
CA GLU A 8 4.67 -1.11 16.59
C GLU A 8 5.44 -1.53 15.35
N ASP A 9 5.86 -0.52 14.61
CA ASP A 9 6.59 -0.70 13.37
C ASP A 9 7.78 0.24 13.32
N THR A 10 8.82 -0.17 12.61
CA THR A 10 10.02 0.64 12.43
C THR A 10 10.04 1.23 11.03
N HIS A 11 10.58 2.44 10.89
CA HIS A 11 10.74 3.08 9.59
C HIS A 11 11.50 2.20 8.59
N GLY A 12 12.55 1.49 9.04
CA GLY A 12 13.33 0.59 8.18
C GLY A 12 12.50 -0.59 7.65
N ALA A 13 11.69 -1.23 8.50
CA ALA A 13 10.82 -2.34 8.09
C ALA A 13 9.66 -1.87 7.18
N MET A 14 9.13 -0.67 7.41
CA MET A 14 8.14 -0.05 6.52
C MET A 14 8.74 0.23 5.13
N GLN A 15 9.95 0.79 5.08
CA GLN A 15 10.66 1.07 3.83
C GLN A 15 10.96 -0.20 3.04
N ASP A 16 11.45 -1.25 3.71
CA ASP A 16 11.71 -2.55 3.07
C ASP A 16 10.44 -3.12 2.42
N ARG A 17 9.30 -3.12 3.14
CA ARG A 17 8.01 -3.55 2.59
C ARG A 17 7.56 -2.73 1.40
N ALA A 18 7.68 -1.40 1.46
CA ALA A 18 7.32 -0.53 0.35
C ALA A 18 8.16 -0.82 -0.91
N VAL A 19 9.47 -1.03 -0.75
CA VAL A 19 10.39 -1.38 -1.86
C VAL A 19 10.04 -2.76 -2.43
N ARG A 20 9.83 -3.77 -1.57
CA ARG A 20 9.42 -5.12 -2.03
C ARG A 20 8.09 -5.09 -2.78
N CYS A 21 7.13 -4.32 -2.30
CA CYS A 21 5.84 -4.13 -2.96
C CYS A 21 6.03 -3.48 -4.35
N ALA A 22 6.84 -2.43 -4.47
CA ALA A 22 7.15 -1.78 -5.75
C ALA A 22 7.79 -2.75 -6.75
N VAL A 23 8.76 -3.55 -6.31
CA VAL A 23 9.40 -4.57 -7.15
C VAL A 23 8.38 -5.61 -7.61
N TRP A 24 7.47 -6.03 -6.72
CA TRP A 24 6.40 -6.96 -7.07
C TRP A 24 5.43 -6.37 -8.10
N LEU A 25 5.00 -5.12 -7.93
CA LEU A 25 4.13 -4.42 -8.89
C LEU A 25 4.76 -4.33 -10.29
N LYS A 26 6.06 -4.00 -10.37
CA LYS A 26 6.78 -4.01 -11.65
C LYS A 26 6.80 -5.39 -12.31
N LYS A 27 6.93 -6.47 -11.50
CA LYS A 27 6.87 -7.85 -12.01
C LYS A 27 5.47 -8.24 -12.51
N GLN A 28 4.41 -7.61 -12.01
CA GLN A 28 3.05 -7.77 -12.54
C GLN A 28 2.82 -6.99 -13.84
N GLY A 29 3.80 -6.21 -14.30
CA GLY A 29 3.69 -5.43 -15.52
C GLY A 29 3.06 -4.05 -15.34
N ILE A 30 2.90 -3.57 -14.10
CA ILE A 30 2.38 -2.23 -13.83
C ILE A 30 3.35 -1.18 -14.39
N GLN A 31 2.79 -0.22 -15.12
CA GLN A 31 3.49 0.84 -15.80
C GLN A 31 3.17 2.21 -15.19
N PRO A 32 4.03 3.22 -15.42
CA PRO A 32 3.71 4.59 -15.09
C PRO A 32 2.37 5.03 -15.68
N GLY A 33 1.51 5.63 -14.87
CA GLY A 33 0.16 6.05 -15.25
C GLY A 33 -0.95 5.01 -15.03
N ASP A 34 -0.63 3.75 -14.75
CA ASP A 34 -1.64 2.75 -14.38
C ASP A 34 -2.29 3.09 -13.03
N VAL A 35 -3.56 2.71 -12.86
CA VAL A 35 -4.32 2.96 -11.63
C VAL A 35 -4.32 1.71 -10.75
N ILE A 36 -3.82 1.86 -9.52
CA ILE A 36 -3.84 0.82 -8.48
C ILE A 36 -4.98 1.13 -7.51
N GLY A 37 -5.99 0.26 -7.50
CA GLY A 37 -7.05 0.29 -6.48
C GLY A 37 -6.58 -0.34 -5.18
N TYR A 38 -6.75 0.37 -4.07
CA TYR A 38 -6.45 -0.14 -2.73
C TYR A 38 -7.69 -0.13 -1.87
N CYS A 39 -8.16 -1.30 -1.44
CA CYS A 39 -9.30 -1.44 -0.56
C CYS A 39 -8.92 -2.38 0.59
N SER A 40 -8.74 -1.80 1.77
CA SER A 40 -8.41 -2.52 2.99
C SER A 40 -8.80 -1.66 4.19
N LYS A 41 -8.87 -2.30 5.36
CA LYS A 41 -8.99 -1.59 6.63
C LYS A 41 -7.69 -0.84 6.94
N ASN A 42 -7.75 0.05 7.93
CA ASN A 42 -6.54 0.67 8.45
C ASN A 42 -5.66 -0.42 9.09
N THR A 43 -4.49 -0.65 8.50
CA THR A 43 -3.51 -1.66 8.91
C THR A 43 -2.12 -1.07 8.73
N LEU A 44 -1.12 -1.61 9.45
CA LEU A 44 0.27 -1.15 9.33
C LEU A 44 0.83 -1.34 7.91
N ASP A 45 0.31 -2.32 7.15
CA ASP A 45 0.74 -2.58 5.78
C ASP A 45 0.14 -1.63 4.74
N SER A 46 -0.86 -0.81 5.10
CA SER A 46 -1.49 0.17 4.18
C SER A 46 -0.49 1.18 3.59
N PHE A 47 0.62 1.41 4.28
CA PHE A 47 1.68 2.30 3.81
C PHE A 47 2.44 1.73 2.59
N ALA A 48 2.62 0.41 2.54
CA ALA A 48 3.45 -0.23 1.53
C ALA A 48 2.94 -0.01 0.08
N PRO A 49 1.67 -0.29 -0.27
CA PRO A 49 1.18 -0.07 -1.64
C PRO A 49 1.09 1.42 -2.01
N LEU A 50 0.83 2.30 -1.05
CA LEU A 50 0.85 3.75 -1.26
C LEU A 50 2.25 4.20 -1.70
N CYS A 51 3.29 3.91 -0.93
CA CYS A 51 4.66 4.31 -1.29
C CYS A 51 5.16 3.58 -2.54
N ALA A 52 4.83 2.30 -2.68
CA ALA A 52 5.19 1.54 -3.87
C ALA A 52 4.65 2.15 -5.15
N SER A 53 3.41 2.65 -5.12
CA SER A 53 2.79 3.30 -6.27
C SER A 53 3.58 4.52 -6.75
N PHE A 54 4.07 5.34 -5.80
CA PHE A 54 4.88 6.53 -6.09
C PHE A 54 6.27 6.17 -6.62
N TYR A 55 6.90 5.11 -6.10
CA TYR A 55 8.21 4.66 -6.60
C TYR A 55 8.20 4.24 -8.07
N ILE A 56 7.06 3.76 -8.57
CA ILE A 56 6.90 3.30 -9.95
C ILE A 56 6.09 4.28 -10.82
N ASN A 57 5.73 5.45 -10.28
CA ASN A 57 4.95 6.49 -10.96
C ASN A 57 3.56 6.02 -11.44
N SER A 58 2.91 5.17 -10.65
CA SER A 58 1.52 4.73 -10.84
C SER A 58 0.56 5.59 -10.00
N ILE A 59 -0.74 5.56 -10.35
CA ILE A 59 -1.79 6.32 -9.67
C ILE A 59 -2.38 5.46 -8.55
N PHE A 60 -2.22 5.90 -7.31
CA PHE A 60 -2.86 5.26 -6.17
C PHE A 60 -4.30 5.74 -6.00
N ASN A 61 -5.23 4.81 -5.94
CA ASN A 61 -6.65 5.09 -5.75
C ASN A 61 -7.15 4.33 -4.51
N PRO A 62 -7.19 4.97 -3.32
CA PRO A 62 -7.72 4.36 -2.12
C PRO A 62 -9.25 4.33 -2.19
N TRP A 63 -9.84 3.17 -1.89
CA TRP A 63 -11.27 2.96 -1.80
C TRP A 63 -11.66 2.85 -0.34
N TRP A 64 -12.64 3.66 0.06
CA TRP A 64 -13.18 3.58 1.40
C TRP A 64 -14.14 2.38 1.51
N ASP A 65 -13.88 1.57 2.53
CA ASP A 65 -14.62 0.38 2.97
C ASP A 65 -16.16 0.58 3.11
N SER A 66 -16.66 1.81 3.27
CA SER A 66 -18.09 2.11 3.42
C SER A 66 -18.97 1.67 2.22
N CYS A 67 -18.38 1.30 1.09
CA CYS A 67 -19.10 0.75 -0.06
C CYS A 67 -19.19 -0.80 -0.07
N LEU A 68 -18.54 -1.49 0.86
CA LEU A 68 -18.48 -2.96 0.93
C LEU A 68 -19.26 -3.57 2.10
N GLU A 69 -19.73 -2.74 3.04
CA GLU A 69 -20.64 -3.15 4.11
C GLU A 69 -22.08 -3.20 3.57
N LYS A 70 -22.47 -4.35 2.98
CA LYS A 70 -23.87 -4.73 2.74
C LYS A 70 -24.26 -5.91 3.61
#